data_AF-F6DQG8-F1
#
_entry.id   AF-F6DQG8-F1
#
_cell.length_a   1.000
_cell.length_b   1.000
_cell.length_c   1.000
_cell.angle_alpha   90.00
_cell.angle_beta   90.00
_cell.angle_gamma   90.00
#
_symmetry.space_group_name_H-M   'P 1'
#
loop_
_entity.id
_entity.type
_entity.pdbx_description
1 polymer ?
#
loop_
_entity_poly.entity_id
_entity_poly.type
_entity_poly.pdbx_seq_one_letter_code
_entity_poly.pdbx_strand_id
1 'polypeptide(L)'
;MQQSQLDIIKEYGATAYSPDFGAWADLQYEDENGNDMARTTMVLVHPAWTEPLERADGEYFTNWAYDPELDMYFLLVKWQNGIRLPIAFSKEEAGKLLFDSYVNSVFDVMVSNKKLSGNIEKDDTLKMRVFWEVKFTKSPQASWPE
;
A
#
# COMPACT_ATOMS: atom_id res chain seq x y z
N MET A 1 18.48 17.45 6.69
CA MET A 1 18.19 17.93 5.32
C MET A 1 16.94 17.20 4.87
N GLN A 2 15.86 17.91 4.49
CA GLN A 2 14.69 17.26 3.89
C GLN A 2 15.07 16.84 2.47
N GLN A 3 15.09 15.54 2.23
CA GLN A 3 15.20 14.97 0.88
C GLN A 3 13.96 15.39 0.09
N SER A 4 14.13 15.89 -1.14
CA SER A 4 12.97 16.34 -1.92
C SER A 4 12.12 15.13 -2.32
N GLN A 5 10.80 15.31 -2.47
CA GLN A 5 9.90 14.22 -2.91
C GLN A 5 10.36 13.59 -4.22
N LEU A 6 10.95 14.37 -5.12
CA LEU A 6 11.53 13.89 -6.38
C LEU A 6 12.79 13.05 -6.16
N ASP A 7 13.64 13.37 -5.19
CA ASP A 7 14.80 12.55 -4.85
C ASP A 7 14.37 11.21 -4.25
N ILE A 8 13.28 11.21 -3.47
CA ILE A 8 12.67 9.98 -2.95
C ILE A 8 12.06 9.16 -4.11
N ILE A 9 11.32 9.76 -5.03
CA ILE A 9 10.80 9.03 -6.19
C ILE A 9 11.94 8.48 -7.06
N LYS A 10 13.02 9.22 -7.27
CA LYS A 10 14.20 8.71 -8.00
C LYS A 10 14.87 7.54 -7.28
N GLU A 11 14.90 7.56 -5.95
CA GLU A 11 15.49 6.51 -5.14
C GLU A 11 14.61 5.24 -5.05
N TYR A 12 13.28 5.37 -5.09
CA TYR A 12 12.33 4.26 -4.86
C TYR A 12 11.54 3.83 -6.12
N GLY A 13 11.34 4.74 -7.07
CA GLY A 13 10.38 4.59 -8.16
C GLY A 13 10.75 3.53 -9.20
N ALA A 14 12.03 3.23 -9.39
CA ALA A 14 12.48 2.22 -10.36
C ALA A 14 12.00 0.79 -10.01
N THR A 15 11.61 0.54 -8.77
CA THR A 15 11.09 -0.75 -8.30
C THR A 15 9.61 -0.68 -7.91
N ALA A 16 8.92 0.39 -8.28
CA ALA A 16 7.54 0.60 -7.89
C ALA A 16 6.59 -0.31 -8.67
N TYR A 17 5.58 -0.82 -8.00
CA TYR A 17 4.58 -1.71 -8.59
C TYR A 17 3.23 -1.04 -8.75
N SER A 18 2.62 -1.13 -9.94
CA SER A 18 1.21 -0.76 -10.13
C SER A 18 0.30 -1.96 -9.85
N PRO A 19 -0.69 -1.87 -8.95
CA PRO A 19 -1.57 -2.98 -8.63
C PRO A 19 -2.45 -3.39 -9.82
N ASP A 20 -2.32 -4.64 -10.24
CA ASP A 20 -3.19 -5.25 -11.26
C ASP A 20 -4.63 -5.41 -10.76
N PHE A 21 -4.79 -5.52 -9.44
CA PHE A 21 -6.07 -5.69 -8.74
C PHE A 21 -6.00 -5.03 -7.36
N GLY A 22 -6.89 -4.06 -7.11
CA GLY A 22 -7.10 -3.45 -5.80
C GLY A 22 -8.58 -3.34 -5.47
N ALA A 23 -8.94 -3.55 -4.20
CA ALA A 23 -10.31 -3.42 -3.72
C ALA A 23 -10.35 -2.87 -2.29
N TRP A 24 -11.43 -2.16 -1.97
CA TRP A 24 -11.78 -1.84 -0.60
C TRP A 24 -12.50 -3.02 0.04
N ALA A 25 -12.13 -3.35 1.27
CA ALA A 25 -12.81 -4.33 2.09
C ALA A 25 -12.79 -3.90 3.57
N ASP A 26 -13.87 -4.13 4.30
CA ASP A 26 -13.85 -4.04 5.76
C ASP A 26 -13.41 -5.39 6.31
N LEU A 27 -12.18 -5.45 6.82
CA LEU A 27 -11.59 -6.67 7.37
C LEU A 27 -11.72 -6.68 8.89
N GLN A 28 -11.99 -7.86 9.45
CA GLN A 28 -11.97 -8.09 10.88
C GLN A 28 -10.55 -8.42 11.32
N TYR A 29 -10.05 -7.66 12.28
CA TYR A 29 -8.75 -7.86 12.91
C TYR A 29 -8.92 -8.08 14.40
N GLU A 30 -7.97 -8.75 15.03
CA GLU A 30 -7.93 -8.92 16.48
C GLU A 30 -6.92 -7.91 17.06
N ASP A 31 -7.33 -7.15 18.08
CA ASP A 31 -6.43 -6.24 18.79
C ASP A 31 -5.52 -6.98 19.80
N GLU A 32 -4.59 -6.27 20.44
CA GLU A 32 -3.68 -6.85 21.45
C GLU A 32 -4.40 -7.45 22.67
N ASN A 33 -5.68 -7.13 22.86
CA ASN A 33 -6.52 -7.62 23.96
C ASN A 33 -7.48 -8.74 23.53
N GLY A 34 -7.42 -9.19 22.27
CA GLY A 34 -8.30 -10.23 21.74
C GLY A 34 -9.68 -9.75 21.30
N ASN A 35 -9.89 -8.44 21.09
CA ASN A 35 -11.16 -7.91 20.62
C ASN A 35 -11.19 -7.80 19.10
N ASP A 36 -12.33 -8.16 18.51
CA ASP A 36 -12.60 -7.95 17.10
C ASP A 36 -12.74 -6.46 16.77
N MET A 37 -12.00 -6.01 15.76
CA MET A 37 -12.02 -4.67 15.22
C MET A 37 -12.21 -4.72 13.70
N ALA A 38 -13.33 -4.18 13.22
CA ALA A 38 -13.54 -3.94 11.80
C ALA A 38 -12.72 -2.72 11.36
N ARG A 39 -11.88 -2.89 10.34
CA ARG A 39 -11.07 -1.80 9.77
C ARG A 39 -11.20 -1.78 8.26
N THR A 40 -11.37 -0.59 7.70
CA THR A 40 -11.40 -0.39 6.26
C THR A 40 -10.00 -0.57 5.70
N THR A 41 -9.86 -1.50 4.78
CA THR A 41 -8.58 -1.93 4.23
C THR A 41 -8.60 -1.90 2.70
N MET A 42 -7.59 -1.27 2.12
CA MET A 42 -7.26 -1.42 0.71
C MET A 42 -6.46 -2.71 0.53
N VAL A 43 -7.03 -3.68 -0.16
CA VAL A 43 -6.38 -4.96 -0.46
C VAL A 43 -5.74 -4.89 -1.84
N LEU A 44 -4.42 -5.12 -1.90
CA LEU A 44 -3.60 -5.11 -3.10
C LEU A 44 -2.94 -6.48 -3.29
N VAL A 45 -2.88 -6.95 -4.52
CA VAL A 45 -2.25 -8.25 -4.84
C VAL A 45 -1.02 -8.02 -5.72
N HIS A 46 0.14 -8.52 -5.30
CA HIS A 46 1.36 -8.49 -6.08
C HIS A 46 2.10 -9.84 -6.10
N PRO A 47 1.91 -10.67 -7.16
CA PRO A 47 2.49 -12.02 -7.22
C PRO A 47 4.01 -12.12 -7.11
N ALA A 48 4.74 -11.11 -7.59
CA ALA A 48 6.20 -11.11 -7.56
C ALA A 48 6.79 -10.78 -6.17
N TRP A 49 5.97 -10.34 -5.21
CA TRP A 49 6.44 -9.90 -3.88
C TRP A 49 6.48 -11.00 -2.83
N THR A 50 6.55 -12.27 -3.23
CA THR A 50 6.64 -13.40 -2.29
C THR A 50 7.84 -13.27 -1.35
N GLU A 51 9.07 -13.16 -1.89
CA GLU A 51 10.29 -13.03 -1.07
C GLU A 51 10.33 -11.76 -0.21
N PRO A 52 10.05 -10.54 -0.75
CA PRO A 52 10.11 -9.35 0.10
C PRO A 52 9.00 -9.31 1.15
N LEU A 53 7.80 -9.86 0.90
CA LEU A 53 6.76 -9.97 1.93
C LEU A 53 7.14 -10.99 3.02
N GLU A 54 7.87 -12.05 2.68
CA GLU A 54 8.38 -13.01 3.64
C GLU A 54 9.45 -12.40 4.56
N ARG A 55 10.36 -11.61 3.97
CA ARG A 55 11.46 -10.97 4.70
C ARG A 55 11.06 -9.67 5.41
N ALA A 56 9.92 -9.08 5.08
CA ALA A 56 9.40 -7.87 5.70
C ALA A 56 9.07 -8.14 7.17
N ASP A 57 9.90 -7.67 8.09
CA ASP A 57 9.74 -7.91 9.53
C ASP A 57 10.16 -6.67 10.33
N GLY A 58 9.57 -6.51 11.50
CA GLY A 58 9.74 -5.35 12.37
C GLY A 58 9.01 -4.09 11.90
N GLU A 59 9.44 -2.95 12.44
CA GLU A 59 8.81 -1.64 12.15
C GLU A 59 9.04 -1.22 10.70
N TYR A 60 8.05 -0.50 10.17
CA TYR A 60 8.07 0.08 8.83
C TYR A 60 7.58 1.52 8.87
N PHE A 61 7.89 2.24 7.80
CA PHE A 61 7.47 3.61 7.56
C PHE A 61 6.76 3.69 6.22
N THR A 62 5.65 4.41 6.20
CA THR A 62 4.89 4.72 4.98
C THR A 62 4.97 6.20 4.68
N ASN A 63 5.17 6.56 3.41
CA ASN A 63 5.07 7.94 2.97
C ASN A 63 4.42 8.03 1.58
N TRP A 64 3.63 9.07 1.34
CA TRP A 64 3.08 9.35 0.03
C TRP A 64 3.99 10.29 -0.76
N ALA A 65 4.19 9.97 -2.03
CA ALA A 65 4.85 10.85 -2.99
C ALA A 65 4.01 10.95 -4.26
N TYR A 66 4.08 12.09 -4.93
CA TYR A 66 3.40 12.32 -6.21
C TYR A 66 4.44 12.70 -7.25
N ASP A 67 4.42 11.98 -8.37
CA ASP A 67 5.24 12.29 -9.54
C ASP A 67 4.38 13.08 -10.56
N PRO A 68 4.65 14.38 -10.76
CA PRO A 68 3.92 15.19 -11.72
C PRO A 68 4.26 14.86 -13.18
N GLU A 69 5.43 14.28 -13.47
CA GLU A 69 5.83 13.94 -14.84
C GLU A 69 5.09 12.70 -15.33
N LEU A 70 4.90 11.73 -14.44
CA LEU A 70 4.17 10.49 -14.73
C LEU A 70 2.67 10.59 -14.40
N ASP A 71 2.23 11.65 -13.72
CA ASP A 71 0.88 11.80 -13.17
C ASP A 71 0.51 10.57 -12.32
N MET A 72 1.38 10.22 -11.35
CA MET A 72 1.28 9.02 -10.52
C MET A 72 1.48 9.30 -9.03
N TYR A 73 0.76 8.58 -8.17
CA TYR A 73 1.04 8.53 -6.75
C TYR A 73 1.88 7.31 -6.40
N PHE A 74 2.70 7.43 -5.36
CA PHE A 74 3.46 6.34 -4.80
C PHE A 74 3.20 6.25 -3.29
N LEU A 75 2.77 5.08 -2.82
CA LEU A 75 2.89 4.70 -1.42
C LEU A 75 4.25 4.04 -1.23
N LEU A 76 5.14 4.77 -0.58
CA LEU A 76 6.51 4.32 -0.33
C LEU A 76 6.55 3.61 1.01
N VAL A 77 6.81 2.31 1.00
CA VAL A 77 6.96 1.52 2.21
C VAL A 77 8.41 1.13 2.40
N LYS A 78 8.95 1.38 3.60
CA LYS A 78 10.32 1.01 3.98
C LYS A 78 10.32 0.34 5.35
N TRP A 79 10.86 -0.87 5.42
CA TRP A 79 11.14 -1.54 6.68
C TRP A 79 12.49 -1.13 7.26
N GLN A 80 12.62 -1.22 8.59
CA GLN A 80 13.88 -1.00 9.29
C GLN A 80 15.00 -1.92 8.80
N ASN A 81 14.66 -3.15 8.40
CA ASN A 81 15.59 -4.12 7.85
C ASN A 81 16.07 -3.81 6.42
N GLY A 82 15.65 -2.67 5.84
CA GLY A 82 16.11 -2.17 4.56
C GLY A 82 15.24 -2.56 3.36
N ILE A 83 14.23 -3.42 3.54
CA ILE A 83 13.27 -3.76 2.48
C ILE A 83 12.46 -2.53 2.09
N ARG A 84 12.28 -2.34 0.79
CA ARG A 84 11.54 -1.22 0.20
C ARG A 84 10.52 -1.77 -0.77
N LEU A 85 9.25 -1.41 -0.56
CA LEU A 85 8.13 -1.83 -1.39
C LEU A 85 7.34 -0.59 -1.81
N PRO A 86 7.77 0.10 -2.88
CA PRO A 86 7.02 1.21 -3.42
C PRO A 86 5.83 0.69 -4.22
N ILE A 87 4.65 1.22 -3.95
CA ILE A 87 3.41 0.89 -4.65
C ILE A 87 3.02 2.13 -5.46
N ALA A 88 3.05 1.99 -6.77
CA ALA A 88 2.64 3.00 -7.73
C ALA A 88 1.13 2.93 -7.94
N PHE A 89 0.50 4.08 -8.04
CA PHE A 89 -0.91 4.24 -8.38
C PHE A 89 -0.94 5.17 -9.57
N SER A 90 -1.18 4.62 -10.76
CA SER A 90 -1.42 5.41 -11.96
C SER A 90 -2.87 5.91 -11.98
N LYS A 91 -3.09 7.06 -12.64
CA LYS A 91 -4.42 7.67 -12.75
C LYS A 91 -5.45 6.74 -13.38
N GLU A 92 -5.02 5.99 -14.39
CA GLU A 92 -5.90 5.15 -15.18
C GLU A 92 -6.25 3.84 -14.45
N GLU A 93 -5.29 3.22 -13.76
CA GLU A 93 -5.45 1.89 -13.19
C GLU A 93 -5.98 1.93 -11.75
N ALA A 94 -5.48 2.87 -10.95
CA ALA A 94 -5.75 2.93 -9.53
C ALA A 94 -6.26 4.30 -9.05
N GLY A 95 -6.53 5.21 -10.00
CA GLY A 95 -7.17 6.51 -9.78
C GLY A 95 -8.43 6.45 -8.94
N LYS A 96 -9.32 5.53 -9.29
CA LYS A 96 -10.59 5.37 -8.57
C LYS A 96 -10.39 4.86 -7.14
N LEU A 97 -9.37 4.05 -6.87
CA LEU A 97 -9.09 3.56 -5.53
C LEU A 97 -8.60 4.70 -4.64
N LEU A 98 -7.65 5.52 -5.12
CA LEU A 98 -7.11 6.65 -4.37
C LEU A 98 -8.06 7.84 -4.20
N PHE A 99 -9.17 7.85 -4.94
CA PHE A 99 -10.18 8.91 -4.86
C PHE A 99 -11.56 8.34 -4.48
N ASP A 100 -11.59 7.12 -3.93
CA ASP A 100 -12.77 6.63 -3.25
C ASP A 100 -12.98 7.41 -1.94
N SER A 101 -14.24 7.57 -1.54
CA SER A 101 -14.64 8.14 -0.26
C SER A 101 -13.91 7.55 0.95
N TYR A 102 -13.55 6.26 0.91
CA TYR A 102 -12.80 5.59 1.97
C TYR A 102 -11.42 6.23 2.23
N VAL A 103 -10.79 6.81 1.22
CA VAL A 103 -9.45 7.42 1.30
C VAL A 103 -9.43 8.71 2.12
N ASN A 104 -10.59 9.34 2.31
CA ASN A 104 -10.71 10.56 3.11
C ASN A 104 -10.51 10.33 4.61
N SER A 105 -10.51 9.06 5.04
CA SER A 105 -10.24 8.65 6.42
C SER A 105 -8.90 7.95 6.53
N VAL A 106 -8.48 7.65 7.76
CA VAL A 106 -7.37 6.72 7.98
C VAL A 106 -7.85 5.32 7.60
N PHE A 107 -7.03 4.57 6.84
CA PHE A 107 -7.34 3.21 6.39
C PHE A 107 -6.09 2.34 6.49
N ASP A 108 -6.27 1.03 6.38
CA ASP A 108 -5.14 0.10 6.31
C ASP A 108 -4.87 -0.32 4.87
N VAL A 109 -3.65 -0.74 4.57
CA VAL A 109 -3.30 -1.30 3.27
C VAL A 109 -2.79 -2.71 3.48
N MET A 110 -3.49 -3.70 2.95
CA MET A 110 -3.02 -5.08 2.93
C MET A 110 -2.41 -5.38 1.56
N VAL A 111 -1.17 -5.87 1.54
CA VAL A 111 -0.52 -6.38 0.34
C VAL A 111 -0.30 -7.87 0.48
N SER A 112 -0.74 -8.64 -0.50
CA SER A 112 -0.55 -10.09 -0.57
C SER A 112 0.14 -10.52 -1.86
N ASN A 113 0.84 -11.66 -1.84
CA ASN A 113 1.37 -12.26 -3.08
C ASN A 113 0.30 -13.00 -3.90
N LYS A 114 -0.91 -13.20 -3.36
CA LYS A 114 -1.99 -13.95 -4.02
C LYS A 114 -3.34 -13.32 -3.73
N LYS A 115 -4.30 -13.55 -4.62
CA LYS A 115 -5.70 -13.18 -4.38
C LYS A 115 -6.19 -13.92 -3.14
N LEU A 116 -6.85 -13.19 -2.24
CA LEU A 116 -7.46 -13.76 -1.05
C LEU A 116 -8.76 -14.44 -1.46
N SER A 117 -8.78 -15.77 -1.49
CA SER A 117 -9.97 -16.56 -1.76
C SER A 117 -9.91 -17.91 -1.05
N GLY A 118 -11.08 -18.45 -0.67
CA GLY A 118 -11.17 -19.74 0.00
C GLY A 118 -10.66 -19.71 1.46
N ASN A 119 -10.07 -20.82 1.90
CA ASN A 119 -9.56 -20.97 3.27
C ASN A 119 -8.08 -20.53 3.35
N ILE A 120 -7.90 -19.22 3.56
CA ILE A 120 -6.60 -18.55 3.65
C ILE A 120 -5.69 -19.07 4.78
N GLU A 121 -6.26 -19.58 5.89
CA GLU A 121 -5.48 -20.11 7.02
C GLU A 121 -4.68 -21.37 6.67
N LYS A 122 -5.05 -22.05 5.58
CA LYS A 122 -4.40 -23.30 5.15
C LYS A 122 -3.41 -23.11 3.99
N ASP A 123 -3.24 -21.88 3.49
CA ASP A 123 -2.30 -21.60 2.40
C ASP A 123 -0.94 -21.15 2.97
N ASP A 124 0.02 -22.07 3.03
CA ASP A 124 1.39 -21.84 3.50
C ASP A 124 2.22 -20.96 2.54
N THR A 125 1.80 -20.88 1.28
CA THR A 125 2.44 -20.07 0.23
C THR A 125 1.89 -18.66 0.14
N LEU A 126 0.80 -18.35 0.85
CA LEU A 126 0.29 -16.99 1.01
C LEU A 126 1.26 -16.19 1.88
N LYS A 127 1.76 -15.07 1.33
CA LYS A 127 2.53 -14.06 2.05
C LYS A 127 1.76 -12.76 1.99
N MET A 128 1.56 -12.15 3.15
CA MET A 128 0.84 -10.89 3.26
C MET A 128 1.42 -9.99 4.36
N ARG A 129 1.24 -8.69 4.19
CA ARG A 129 1.55 -7.66 5.18
C ARG A 129 0.46 -6.62 5.20
N VAL A 130 0.17 -6.10 6.39
CA VAL A 130 -0.78 -5.00 6.60
C VAL A 130 0.01 -3.78 7.05
N PHE A 131 -0.24 -2.66 6.38
CA PHE A 131 0.23 -1.34 6.75
C PHE A 131 -0.93 -0.64 7.45
N TRP A 132 -0.74 -0.36 8.74
CA TRP A 132 -1.75 0.17 9.62
C TRP A 132 -1.80 1.68 9.54
N GLU A 133 -3.00 2.22 9.63
CA GLU A 133 -3.26 3.65 9.81
C GLU A 133 -2.62 4.53 8.71
N VAL A 134 -2.66 4.05 7.48
CA VAL A 134 -2.22 4.79 6.31
C VAL A 134 -3.17 5.96 6.07
N LYS A 135 -2.59 7.16 5.95
CA LYS A 135 -3.32 8.38 5.61
C LYS A 135 -2.87 8.91 4.27
N PHE A 136 -3.75 8.88 3.28
CA PHE A 136 -3.51 9.54 2.00
C PHE A 136 -3.59 11.05 2.15
N THR A 137 -2.73 11.78 1.42
CA THR A 137 -2.82 13.23 1.31
C THR A 137 -2.60 13.61 -0.14
N LYS A 138 -3.63 14.21 -0.75
CA LYS A 138 -3.57 14.67 -2.13
C LYS A 138 -2.49 15.75 -2.26
N SER A 139 -1.51 15.50 -3.14
CA SER A 139 -0.56 16.52 -3.57
C SER A 139 -1.27 17.72 -4.22
N PRO A 140 -0.92 18.97 -3.87
CA PRO A 140 -1.43 20.17 -4.57
C PRO A 140 -1.11 20.21 -6.07
N GLN A 141 -0.10 19.44 -6.50
CA GLN A 141 0.32 19.35 -7.90
C GLN A 141 -0.46 18.30 -8.69
N ALA A 142 -1.30 17.50 -8.02
CA ALA A 142 -2.05 16.45 -8.69
C ALA A 142 -3.27 17.00 -9.40
N SER A 143 -3.35 16.69 -10.69
CA SER A 143 -4.46 17.09 -11.57
C SER A 143 -5.67 16.15 -11.50
N TRP A 144 -5.66 15.19 -10.57
CA TRP A 144 -6.69 14.16 -10.46
C TRP A 144 -7.97 14.76 -9.86
N PRO A 145 -9.15 14.43 -10.42
CA PRO A 145 -10.43 14.91 -9.90
C PRO A 145 -10.66 14.41 -8.47
N GLU A 146 -11.33 15.22 -7.66
CA GLU A 146 -11.91 14.79 -6.36
C GLU A 146 -13.22 14.01 -6.58
#